data_AF-A0A4S8M454-F1
#
_entry.id   AF-A0A4S8M454-F1
#
_cell.length_a   1.000
_cell.length_b   1.000
_cell.length_c   1.000
_cell.angle_alpha   90.00
_cell.angle_beta   90.00
_cell.angle_gamma   90.00
#
_symmetry.space_group_name_H-M   'P 1'
#
loop_
_entity.id
_entity.type
_entity.pdbx_description
1 polymer ?
#
loop_
_entity_poly.entity_id
_entity_poly.type
_entity_poly.pdbx_seq_one_letter_code
_entity_poly.pdbx_strand_id
1 'polypeptide(L)'
;RNIMRDNMIINVAGLPGHGMGIDMNIEHIIGALKLLLASKGVYSDWHNYRDISAAIKYLERLKKQVRASTKCAYQKTGHTESDTSILVWRVASAAESYKLLQKWADRPQNTKAVASPDLLAAGQRKFESTTLTTFNAKL
;
A
#
# COMPACT_ATOMS: atom_id res chain seq x y z
N ARG A 1 -7.53 -35.34 9.92
CA ARG A 1 -8.35 -34.10 9.85
C ARG A 1 -9.81 -34.54 9.76
N ASN A 2 -10.70 -34.06 10.61
CA ASN A 2 -12.06 -34.58 10.73
C ASN A 2 -13.00 -33.73 9.86
N ILE A 3 -13.31 -34.22 8.65
CA ILE A 3 -14.11 -33.51 7.64
C ILE A 3 -15.48 -33.10 8.19
N MET A 4 -16.06 -33.89 9.09
CA MET A 4 -17.36 -33.61 9.73
C MET A 4 -17.28 -32.51 10.80
N ARG A 5 -16.11 -32.29 11.40
CA ARG A 5 -15.87 -31.14 12.28
C ARG A 5 -15.50 -29.88 11.50
N ASP A 6 -14.84 -30.06 10.36
CA ASP A 6 -14.44 -28.94 9.51
C ASP A 6 -15.65 -28.41 8.71
N ASN A 7 -16.70 -29.21 8.49
CA ASN A 7 -17.94 -28.83 7.81
C ASN A 7 -19.15 -29.21 8.65
N MET A 8 -19.75 -28.26 9.36
CA MET A 8 -20.94 -28.53 10.17
C MET A 8 -21.92 -27.36 10.13
N ILE A 9 -23.19 -27.64 10.40
CA ILE A 9 -24.20 -26.61 10.66
C ILE A 9 -24.21 -26.38 12.17
N ILE A 10 -23.87 -25.17 12.61
CA ILE A 10 -23.95 -24.77 14.01
C ILE A 10 -24.99 -23.67 14.19
N ASN A 11 -25.58 -23.62 15.37
CA ASN A 11 -26.44 -22.51 15.75
C ASN A 11 -25.63 -21.51 16.58
N VAL A 12 -24.99 -20.56 15.90
CA VAL A 12 -24.18 -19.53 16.56
C VAL A 12 -25.02 -18.66 17.51
N ALA A 13 -26.30 -18.46 17.18
CA ALA A 13 -27.21 -17.56 17.90
C ALA A 13 -27.99 -18.24 19.04
N GLY A 14 -27.99 -19.57 19.12
CA GLY A 14 -28.81 -20.34 20.06
C GLY A 14 -30.32 -20.31 19.78
N LEU A 15 -30.75 -19.76 18.64
CA LEU A 15 -32.17 -19.58 18.30
C LEU A 15 -32.74 -20.81 17.58
N PRO A 16 -33.94 -21.33 17.95
CA PRO A 16 -34.56 -22.46 17.27
C PRO A 16 -34.73 -22.17 15.77
N GLY A 17 -34.30 -23.13 14.92
CA GLY A 17 -34.38 -22.99 13.47
C GLY A 17 -33.29 -22.11 12.83
N HIS A 18 -32.32 -21.60 13.60
CA HIS A 18 -31.26 -20.73 13.09
C HIS A 18 -29.91 -21.45 12.99
N GLY A 19 -29.79 -22.36 12.02
CA GLY A 19 -28.53 -23.02 11.70
C GLY A 19 -27.71 -22.24 10.67
N MET A 20 -26.41 -22.10 10.92
CA MET A 20 -25.44 -21.55 9.98
C MET A 20 -24.40 -22.63 9.64
N GLY A 21 -24.23 -22.91 8.35
CA GLY A 21 -23.14 -23.76 7.88
C GLY A 21 -21.80 -23.06 8.05
N ILE A 22 -20.82 -23.77 8.63
CA ILE A 22 -19.41 -23.38 8.66
C ILE A 22 -18.59 -24.43 7.94
N ASP A 23 -17.67 -23.95 7.10
CA ASP A 23 -16.64 -24.73 6.43
C ASP A 23 -15.26 -24.16 6.81
N MET A 24 -14.57 -24.76 7.77
CA MET A 24 -13.21 -24.34 8.14
C MET A 24 -12.19 -24.55 7.01
N ASN A 25 -12.47 -25.39 6.00
CA ASN A 25 -11.61 -25.46 4.82
C ASN A 25 -11.75 -24.21 3.96
N ILE A 26 -12.93 -23.58 3.94
CA ILE A 26 -13.11 -22.32 3.21
C ILE A 26 -12.36 -21.19 3.91
N GLU A 27 -12.23 -21.16 5.24
CA GLU A 27 -11.51 -20.07 5.94
C GLU A 27 -10.06 -19.90 5.48
N HIS A 28 -9.34 -20.99 5.24
CA HIS A 28 -7.96 -20.91 4.74
C HIS A 28 -7.86 -20.41 3.29
N ILE A 29 -8.96 -20.48 2.55
CA ILE A 29 -9.03 -20.21 1.10
C ILE A 29 -9.82 -18.90 0.84
N ILE A 30 -10.60 -18.41 1.80
CA ILE A 30 -11.52 -17.29 1.64
C ILE A 30 -10.81 -15.99 1.31
N GLY A 31 -9.59 -15.79 1.85
CA GLY A 31 -8.76 -14.64 1.50
C GLY A 31 -8.35 -14.65 0.03
N ALA A 32 -7.97 -15.82 -0.50
CA ALA A 32 -7.64 -16.00 -1.91
C ALA A 32 -8.89 -15.86 -2.80
N LEU A 33 -10.04 -16.42 -2.37
CA LEU A 33 -11.33 -16.27 -3.07
C LEU A 33 -11.74 -14.81 -3.17
N LYS A 34 -11.74 -14.07 -2.06
CA LYS A 34 -12.09 -12.65 -2.02
C LYS A 34 -11.23 -11.85 -3.01
N LEU A 35 -9.94 -12.14 -3.09
CA LEU A 35 -9.04 -11.43 -4.00
C LEU A 35 -9.25 -11.80 -5.48
N LEU A 36 -9.58 -13.06 -5.77
CA LEU A 36 -9.91 -13.53 -7.13
C LEU A 36 -11.31 -13.12 -7.60
N LEU A 37 -12.24 -12.88 -6.68
CA LEU A 37 -13.62 -12.48 -6.95
C LEU A 37 -13.79 -10.95 -6.96
N ALA A 38 -13.04 -10.23 -6.12
CA ALA A 38 -13.04 -8.76 -6.11
C ALA A 38 -12.55 -8.18 -7.44
N SER A 39 -11.63 -8.86 -8.14
CA SER A 39 -11.19 -8.47 -9.48
C SER A 39 -12.27 -8.62 -10.56
N LYS A 40 -13.41 -9.26 -10.25
CA LYS A 40 -14.51 -9.53 -11.19
C LYS A 40 -15.81 -8.78 -10.89
N GLY A 41 -15.82 -7.88 -9.90
CA GLY A 41 -16.89 -6.93 -9.52
C GLY A 41 -18.33 -7.20 -9.99
N VAL A 42 -19.28 -7.36 -9.04
CA VAL A 42 -20.76 -7.38 -9.22
C VAL A 42 -21.35 -8.44 -10.19
N TYR A 43 -20.58 -8.99 -11.13
CA TYR A 43 -21.02 -9.97 -12.15
C TYR A 43 -20.61 -11.41 -11.85
N SER A 44 -20.14 -11.70 -10.65
CA SER A 44 -19.84 -13.06 -10.23
C SER A 44 -21.12 -13.81 -9.86
N ASP A 45 -21.62 -14.61 -10.81
CA ASP A 45 -22.67 -15.61 -10.57
C ASP A 45 -22.17 -16.72 -9.62
N TRP A 46 -23.08 -17.35 -8.89
CA TRP A 46 -22.81 -18.46 -7.98
C TRP A 46 -22.11 -19.64 -8.67
N HIS A 47 -22.43 -19.86 -9.94
CA HIS A 47 -21.73 -20.85 -10.77
C HIS A 47 -20.24 -20.54 -10.93
N ASN A 48 -19.90 -19.29 -11.25
CA ASN A 48 -18.49 -18.86 -11.34
C ASN A 48 -17.78 -18.94 -9.99
N TYR A 49 -18.48 -18.65 -8.89
CA TYR A 49 -17.93 -18.80 -7.55
C TYR A 49 -17.54 -20.26 -7.25
N ARG A 50 -18.44 -21.20 -7.58
CA ARG A 50 -18.21 -22.65 -7.44
C ARG A 50 -17.03 -23.13 -8.28
N ASP A 51 -16.93 -22.70 -9.53
CA ASP A 51 -15.86 -23.14 -10.42
C ASP A 51 -14.48 -22.61 -9.98
N ILE A 52 -14.44 -21.34 -9.53
CA ILE A 52 -13.22 -20.73 -8.98
C ILE A 52 -12.80 -21.41 -7.68
N SER A 53 -13.75 -21.73 -6.79
CA SER A 53 -13.44 -22.41 -5.52
C SER A 53 -12.93 -23.83 -5.74
N ALA A 54 -13.46 -24.56 -6.72
CA ALA A 54 -12.95 -25.86 -7.12
C ALA A 54 -11.52 -25.78 -7.70
N ALA A 55 -11.23 -24.75 -8.50
CA ALA A 55 -9.94 -24.58 -9.18
C ALA A 55 -8.87 -23.84 -8.35
N ILE A 56 -9.20 -23.39 -7.14
CA ILE A 56 -8.38 -22.41 -6.40
C ILE A 56 -6.94 -22.84 -6.15
N LYS A 57 -6.70 -24.13 -5.87
CA LYS A 57 -5.35 -24.67 -5.65
C LYS A 57 -4.46 -24.47 -6.88
N TYR A 58 -5.02 -24.65 -8.08
CA TYR A 58 -4.31 -24.45 -9.33
C TYR A 58 -4.12 -22.96 -9.63
N LEU A 59 -5.16 -22.15 -9.40
CA LEU A 59 -5.11 -20.70 -9.58
C LEU A 59 -4.06 -20.04 -8.67
N GLU A 60 -3.94 -20.47 -7.42
CA GLU A 60 -2.88 -19.99 -6.53
C GLU A 60 -1.48 -20.37 -6.99
N ARG A 61 -1.32 -21.59 -7.52
CA ARG A 61 -0.03 -22.04 -8.06
C ARG A 61 0.37 -21.23 -9.30
N LEU A 62 -0.57 -21.00 -10.21
CA LEU A 62 -0.36 -20.14 -11.38
C LEU A 62 -0.03 -18.71 -10.97
N LYS A 63 -0.75 -18.15 -9.99
CA LYS A 63 -0.46 -16.81 -9.44
C LYS A 63 0.98 -16.73 -8.92
N LYS A 64 1.46 -17.74 -8.18
CA LYS A 64 2.85 -17.79 -7.70
C LYS A 64 3.85 -17.87 -8.86
N GLN A 65 3.56 -18.66 -9.89
CA GLN A 65 4.42 -18.82 -11.05
C GLN A 65 4.52 -17.54 -11.89
N VAL A 66 3.39 -16.91 -12.20
CA VAL A 66 3.34 -15.62 -12.92
C VAL A 66 4.08 -14.54 -12.13
N ARG A 67 3.86 -14.48 -10.81
CA ARG A 67 4.56 -13.55 -9.91
C ARG A 67 6.08 -13.73 -9.96
N ALA A 68 6.56 -14.97 -10.03
CA ALA A 68 7.98 -15.27 -10.15
C ALA A 68 8.52 -14.91 -11.54
N SER A 69 7.79 -15.22 -12.62
CA SER A 69 8.22 -14.96 -13.99
C SER A 69 8.28 -13.46 -14.31
N THR A 70 7.35 -12.67 -13.78
CA THR A 70 7.34 -11.20 -13.99
C THR A 70 8.26 -10.45 -13.03
N LYS A 71 8.93 -11.15 -12.11
CA LYS A 71 9.70 -10.55 -11.00
C LYS A 71 8.88 -9.55 -10.16
N CYS A 72 7.55 -9.54 -10.27
CA CYS A 72 6.65 -8.69 -9.48
C CYS A 72 6.34 -9.32 -8.12
N ALA A 73 7.27 -10.12 -7.59
CA ALA A 73 7.05 -10.73 -6.30
C ALA A 73 7.05 -9.65 -5.22
N TYR A 74 5.99 -9.59 -4.40
CA TYR A 74 5.97 -8.79 -3.17
C TYR A 74 7.29 -9.03 -2.44
N GLN A 75 8.13 -8.02 -2.45
CA GLN A 75 9.37 -8.02 -1.72
C GLN A 75 8.99 -7.74 -0.28
N LYS A 76 9.26 -8.72 0.57
CA LYS A 76 8.85 -8.71 1.97
C LYS A 76 9.33 -7.39 2.58
N THR A 77 8.39 -6.53 2.95
CA THR A 77 8.65 -5.34 3.78
C THR A 77 8.88 -5.81 5.22
N GLY A 78 9.88 -6.67 5.43
CA GLY A 78 10.52 -6.72 6.74
C GLY A 78 11.15 -5.35 6.95
N HIS A 79 11.10 -4.82 8.18
CA HIS A 79 11.66 -3.53 8.57
C HIS A 79 13.18 -3.46 8.39
N THR A 80 13.62 -3.52 7.15
CA THR A 80 14.94 -3.15 6.67
C THR A 80 14.62 -2.03 5.70
N GLU A 81 15.16 -0.84 5.93
CA GLU A 81 14.93 0.31 5.06
C GLU A 81 15.08 -0.15 3.61
N SER A 82 13.99 -0.07 2.84
CA SER A 82 14.03 -0.44 1.45
C SER A 82 15.04 0.47 0.77
N ASP A 83 16.04 -0.09 0.09
CA ASP A 83 16.99 0.70 -0.66
C ASP A 83 16.25 1.50 -1.74
N THR A 84 16.05 2.78 -1.46
CA THR A 84 15.37 3.71 -2.36
C THR A 84 16.35 4.45 -3.26
N SER A 85 17.66 4.14 -3.19
CA SER A 85 18.71 4.81 -3.98
C SER A 85 18.37 4.82 -5.47
N ILE A 86 17.90 3.69 -6.01
CA ILE A 86 17.51 3.57 -7.42
C ILE A 86 16.35 4.50 -7.78
N LEU A 87 15.36 4.65 -6.91
CA LEU A 87 14.23 5.54 -7.13
C LEU A 87 14.67 7.01 -7.06
N VAL A 88 15.53 7.35 -6.10
CA VAL A 88 16.13 8.68 -5.97
C VAL A 88 16.92 9.05 -7.23
N TRP A 89 17.76 8.14 -7.73
CA TRP A 89 18.53 8.38 -8.96
C TRP A 89 17.64 8.49 -10.21
N ARG A 90 16.55 7.73 -10.31
CA ARG A 90 15.59 7.89 -11.41
C ARG A 90 14.91 9.27 -11.38
N VAL A 91 14.53 9.75 -10.20
CA VAL A 91 13.96 11.09 -10.04
C VAL A 91 15.01 12.15 -10.38
N ALA A 92 16.25 11.99 -9.92
CA ALA A 92 17.35 12.89 -10.23
C ALA A 92 17.64 12.95 -11.74
N SER A 93 17.77 11.80 -12.40
CA SER A 93 17.97 11.72 -13.86
C SER A 93 16.79 12.29 -14.64
N ALA A 94 15.56 12.08 -14.17
CA ALA A 94 14.39 12.71 -14.78
C ALA A 94 14.47 14.25 -14.63
N ALA A 95 14.72 14.75 -13.42
CA ALA A 95 14.85 16.19 -13.17
C ALA A 95 15.97 16.84 -14.00
N GLU A 96 17.08 16.13 -14.20
CA GLU A 96 18.18 16.54 -15.07
C GLU A 96 17.75 16.55 -16.55
N SER A 97 17.09 15.50 -17.03
CA SER A 97 16.61 15.39 -18.42
C SER A 97 15.64 16.51 -18.79
N TYR A 98 14.77 16.89 -17.85
CA TYR A 98 13.83 18.01 -17.98
C TYR A 98 14.48 19.37 -17.68
N LYS A 99 15.80 19.41 -17.42
CA LYS A 99 16.57 20.62 -17.07
C LYS A 99 15.97 21.41 -15.89
N LEU A 100 15.25 20.74 -15.00
CA LEU A 100 14.58 21.36 -13.84
C LEU A 100 15.58 21.89 -12.81
N LEU A 101 16.81 21.36 -12.82
CA LEU A 101 17.90 21.80 -11.95
C LEU A 101 18.60 23.06 -12.47
N GLN A 102 18.34 23.49 -13.71
CA GLN A 102 18.94 24.68 -14.29
C GLN A 102 18.11 25.92 -13.97
N LYS A 103 18.78 26.97 -13.48
CA LYS A 103 18.14 28.28 -13.30
C LYS A 103 17.90 28.91 -14.67
N TRP A 104 16.64 28.98 -15.09
CA TRP A 104 16.23 29.71 -16.29
C TRP A 104 15.75 31.10 -15.90
N ALA A 105 16.59 32.11 -16.15
CA ALA A 105 16.29 33.51 -15.85
C ALA A 105 15.08 34.02 -16.66
N ASP A 106 14.96 33.60 -17.92
CA ASP A 106 13.99 34.15 -18.89
C ASP A 106 12.79 33.22 -19.15
N ARG A 107 12.38 32.42 -18.16
CA ARG A 107 11.23 31.51 -18.33
C ARG A 107 9.95 32.34 -18.52
N PRO A 108 9.18 32.17 -19.63
CA PRO A 108 8.02 33.02 -19.94
C PRO A 108 6.88 32.93 -18.90
N GLN A 109 6.86 31.88 -18.08
CA GLN A 109 5.91 31.70 -16.96
C GLN A 109 6.36 32.40 -15.65
N ASN A 110 7.55 32.99 -15.63
CA ASN A 110 8.12 33.67 -14.45
C ASN A 110 7.71 35.15 -14.46
N THR A 111 6.41 35.42 -14.44
CA THR A 111 5.84 36.78 -14.57
C THR A 111 6.16 37.69 -13.38
N LYS A 112 6.55 37.12 -12.24
CA LYS A 112 6.99 37.85 -11.04
C LYS A 112 8.07 37.06 -10.31
N ALA A 113 9.30 37.56 -10.31
CA ALA A 113 10.33 37.07 -9.40
C ALA A 113 10.00 37.57 -7.98
N VAL A 114 9.43 36.69 -7.14
CA VAL A 114 9.26 36.98 -5.71
C VAL A 114 10.60 36.68 -5.03
N ALA A 115 11.18 37.68 -4.37
CA ALA A 115 12.36 37.47 -3.54
C ALA A 115 12.02 36.47 -2.43
N SER A 116 12.55 35.25 -2.52
CA SER A 116 12.44 34.29 -1.43
C SER A 116 13.41 34.70 -0.32
N PRO A 117 12.93 34.94 0.91
CA PRO A 117 13.84 35.21 2.01
C PRO A 117 14.71 33.98 2.27
N ASP A 118 15.96 34.21 2.67
CA ASP A 118 16.85 33.15 3.15
C ASP A 118 16.25 32.54 4.42
N LEU A 119 15.76 31.31 4.29
CA LEU A 119 15.09 30.59 5.37
C LEU A 119 16.04 30.24 6.52
N LEU A 120 17.34 30.07 6.26
CA LEU A 120 18.33 29.83 7.31
C LEU A 120 18.55 31.09 8.15
N ALA A 121 18.77 32.22 7.48
CA ALA A 121 18.91 33.51 8.17
C ALA A 121 17.62 33.90 8.92
N ALA A 122 16.45 33.66 8.33
CA ALA A 122 15.16 33.93 8.98
C ALA A 122 14.91 33.00 10.18
N GLY A 123 15.27 31.71 10.05
CA GLY A 123 15.18 30.73 11.13
C GLY A 123 16.10 31.07 12.30
N GLN A 124 17.34 31.44 12.01
CA GLN A 124 18.31 31.84 13.03
C GLN A 124 17.83 33.08 13.81
N ARG A 125 17.39 34.13 13.12
CA ARG A 125 16.84 35.34 13.79
C ARG A 125 15.65 35.02 14.67
N LYS A 126 14.76 34.11 14.23
CA LYS A 126 13.59 33.69 15.01
C LYS A 126 14.00 32.88 16.23
N PHE A 127 15.00 32.03 16.10
CA PHE A 127 15.55 31.24 17.20
C PHE A 127 16.21 32.15 18.27
N GLU A 128 17.01 33.11 17.84
CA GLU A 128 17.61 34.11 18.74
C GLU A 128 16.55 34.97 19.44
N SER A 129 15.50 35.41 18.72
CA SER A 129 14.47 36.30 19.28
C SER A 129 13.45 35.61 20.19
N THR A 130 13.13 34.33 19.95
CA THR A 130 12.04 33.62 20.64
C THR A 130 12.55 32.75 21.78
N THR A 131 13.69 32.07 21.59
CA THR A 131 14.15 31.03 22.52
C THR A 131 15.15 31.56 23.54
N LEU A 132 16.04 32.45 23.14
CA LEU A 132 17.15 32.95 23.96
C LEU A 132 16.67 33.97 25.01
N THR A 133 15.74 34.85 24.63
CA THR A 133 15.08 35.82 25.50
C THR A 133 14.22 35.13 26.56
N THR A 134 13.40 34.15 26.15
CA THR A 134 12.52 33.39 27.05
C THR A 134 13.32 32.46 27.98
N PHE A 135 14.46 31.93 27.53
CA PHE A 135 15.37 31.15 28.37
C PHE A 135 16.08 32.03 29.40
N ASN A 136 16.63 33.17 28.99
CA ASN A 136 17.30 34.10 29.91
C ASN A 136 16.35 34.71 30.95
N ALA A 137 15.06 34.84 30.65
CA ALA A 137 14.06 35.29 31.63
C ALA A 137 13.68 34.24 32.69
N LYS A 138 14.10 32.98 32.50
CA LYS A 138 13.89 31.87 33.44
C LYS A 138 15.11 31.55 34.31
N LEU A 139 16.26 32.19 34.04
CA LEU A 139 17.42 32.22 34.94
C LEU A 139 17.25 33.35 35.96
#